data_AF-A0A6C8GEC2-F1
#
_entry.id   AF-A0A6C8GEC2-F1
#
_cell.length_a   1.000
_cell.length_b   1.000
_cell.length_c   1.000
_cell.angle_alpha   90.00
_cell.angle_beta   90.00
_cell.angle_gamma   90.00
#
_symmetry.space_group_name_H-M   'P 1'
#
loop_
_entity.id
_entity.type
_entity.pdbx_description
1 polymer ?
#
loop_
_entity_poly.entity_id
_entity_poly.type
_entity_poly.pdbx_seq_one_letter_code
_entity_poly.pdbx_strand_id
1 'polypeptide(L)'
;MGVFATRSTFRPNPIGMSLVALKGIECRKESVILKLGSLDLVDGTPVVDIKPYLPFAEALPDAAASYAQQAPIAEMPVSFTAEVAQQLTTLERRYPQLRTFICDVLAQDPRPAYRKGEETGKTYAVWLHDFNVRWRVVSTGFEVFALEPR
;
A
#
# COMPACT_ATOMS: atom_id res chain seq x y z
N MET A 1 20.80 -12.10 1.04
CA MET A 1 20.84 -11.72 2.46
C MET A 1 20.18 -12.81 3.29
N GLY A 2 20.69 -13.12 4.49
CA GLY A 2 20.03 -14.08 5.38
C GLY A 2 18.74 -13.49 5.98
N VAL A 3 17.77 -14.34 6.35
CA VAL A 3 16.42 -13.90 6.77
C VAL A 3 16.43 -12.87 7.91
N PHE A 4 17.33 -13.02 8.89
CA PHE A 4 17.44 -12.10 10.03
C PHE A 4 18.00 -10.72 9.67
N ALA A 5 18.69 -10.61 8.54
CA ALA A 5 19.12 -9.34 7.97
C ALA A 5 18.07 -8.75 7.01
N THR A 6 16.81 -9.21 7.06
CA THR A 6 15.73 -8.73 6.17
C THR A 6 14.40 -8.60 6.92
N ARG A 7 13.43 -7.97 6.26
CA ARG A 7 12.02 -7.96 6.67
C ARG A 7 11.18 -8.98 5.88
N SER A 8 11.78 -10.08 5.42
CA SER A 8 11.06 -11.16 4.73
C SER A 8 9.97 -11.72 5.65
N THR A 9 8.80 -12.01 5.08
CA THR A 9 7.69 -12.72 5.73
C THR A 9 8.00 -14.22 5.91
N PHE A 10 8.91 -14.77 5.10
CA PHE A 10 9.39 -16.15 5.22
C PHE A 10 10.45 -16.26 6.32
N ARG A 11 9.99 -16.33 7.58
CA ARG A 11 10.83 -16.35 8.79
C ARG A 11 10.31 -17.39 9.79
N PRO A 12 11.16 -17.93 10.69
CA PRO A 12 10.76 -18.98 11.64
C PRO A 12 9.54 -18.60 12.49
N ASN A 13 9.49 -17.34 12.93
CA ASN A 13 8.32 -16.74 13.57
C ASN A 13 7.77 -15.64 12.63
N PRO A 14 6.61 -15.84 11.98
CA PRO A 14 6.05 -14.94 10.98
C PRO A 14 5.36 -13.73 11.62
N ILE A 15 6.11 -12.99 12.44
CA ILE A 15 5.63 -11.79 13.13
C ILE A 15 6.21 -10.57 12.41
N GLY A 16 5.30 -9.74 11.89
CA GLY A 16 5.60 -8.39 11.39
C GLY A 16 5.41 -7.34 12.48
N MET A 17 6.04 -6.19 12.33
CA MET A 17 5.85 -5.03 13.22
C MET A 17 5.59 -3.80 12.37
N SER A 18 4.53 -3.07 12.71
CA SER A 18 4.14 -1.83 12.05
C SER A 18 4.03 -0.73 13.09
N LEU A 19 4.74 0.39 12.86
CA LEU A 19 4.59 1.61 13.66
C LEU A 19 3.53 2.49 13.00
N VAL A 20 2.44 2.74 13.71
CA VAL A 20 1.25 3.38 13.14
C VAL A 20 0.75 4.51 14.03
N ALA A 21 0.29 5.59 13.41
CA ALA A 21 -0.29 6.70 14.17
C ALA A 21 -1.71 6.34 14.64
N LEU A 22 -1.98 6.44 15.94
CA LEU A 22 -3.33 6.38 16.47
C LEU A 22 -4.04 7.72 16.21
N LYS A 23 -5.14 7.68 15.46
CA LYS A 23 -5.96 8.85 15.10
C LYS A 23 -7.22 8.99 15.96
N GLY A 24 -7.64 7.91 16.63
CA GLY A 24 -8.78 7.94 17.54
C GLY A 24 -9.13 6.56 18.06
N ILE A 25 -9.95 6.54 19.10
CA ILE A 25 -10.49 5.32 19.71
C ILE A 25 -12.02 5.46 19.73
N GLU A 26 -12.72 4.49 19.16
CA GLU A 26 -14.17 4.37 19.28
C GLU A 26 -14.52 3.19 20.18
N CYS A 27 -15.19 3.47 21.29
CA CYS A 27 -15.75 2.44 22.15
C CYS A 27 -17.23 2.24 21.79
N ARG A 28 -17.58 1.04 21.34
CA ARG A 28 -18.95 0.55 21.13
C ARG A 28 -19.29 -0.44 22.23
N LYS A 29 -20.57 -0.80 22.38
CA LYS A 29 -21.03 -1.68 23.47
C LYS A 29 -20.23 -2.98 23.61
N GLU A 30 -19.83 -3.59 22.49
CA GLU A 30 -19.16 -4.89 22.46
C GLU A 30 -17.79 -4.86 21.75
N SER A 31 -17.32 -3.68 21.35
CA SER A 31 -16.06 -3.58 20.60
C SER A 31 -15.35 -2.27 20.82
N VAL A 32 -14.02 -2.32 20.72
CA VAL A 32 -13.15 -1.15 20.69
C VAL A 32 -12.50 -1.10 19.31
N ILE A 33 -12.64 0.02 18.63
CA ILE A 33 -12.09 0.24 17.29
C ILE A 33 -11.00 1.31 17.38
N LEU A 34 -9.79 0.94 17.00
CA LEU A 34 -8.67 1.88 16.86
C LEU A 34 -8.67 2.44 15.44
N LYS A 35 -8.84 3.76 15.31
CA LYS A 35 -8.65 4.46 14.04
C LYS A 35 -7.18 4.75 13.86
N LEU A 36 -6.57 4.16 12.83
CA LEU A 36 -5.14 4.29 12.55
C LEU A 36 -4.88 5.21 11.35
N GLY A 37 -3.67 5.74 11.26
CA GLY A 37 -3.15 6.38 10.06
C GLY A 37 -2.73 5.37 8.99
N SER A 38 -1.76 5.74 8.16
CA SER A 38 -1.19 4.84 7.14
C SER A 38 -0.67 3.54 7.77
N LEU A 39 -1.00 2.42 7.12
CA LEU A 39 -0.75 1.05 7.57
C LEU A 39 -0.22 0.23 6.39
N ASP A 40 0.64 -0.73 6.66
CA ASP A 40 1.26 -1.64 5.68
C ASP A 40 0.76 -3.09 5.80
N LEU A 41 -0.46 -3.28 6.31
CA LEU A 41 -1.10 -4.58 6.51
C LEU A 41 -2.19 -4.82 5.48
N VAL A 42 -2.37 -6.09 5.09
CA VAL A 42 -3.50 -6.52 4.26
C VAL A 42 -4.74 -6.65 5.13
N ASP A 43 -5.93 -6.39 4.57
CA ASP A 43 -7.19 -6.62 5.26
C ASP A 43 -7.29 -8.05 5.81
N GLY A 44 -7.82 -8.17 7.04
CA GLY A 44 -7.90 -9.44 7.77
C GLY A 44 -6.58 -9.95 8.37
N THR A 45 -5.47 -9.20 8.28
CA THR A 45 -4.21 -9.59 8.95
C THR A 45 -4.42 -9.70 10.46
N PRO A 46 -4.16 -10.86 11.10
CA PRO A 46 -4.33 -11.02 12.54
C PRO A 46 -3.38 -10.13 13.35
N VAL A 47 -3.93 -9.36 14.28
CA VAL A 47 -3.14 -8.56 15.24
C VAL A 47 -2.91 -9.39 16.51
N VAL A 48 -1.65 -9.59 16.85
CA VAL A 48 -1.24 -10.41 18.01
C VAL A 48 -0.96 -9.60 19.26
N ASP A 49 -0.63 -8.32 19.12
CA ASP A 49 -0.24 -7.45 20.22
C ASP A 49 -0.38 -5.97 19.83
N ILE A 50 -0.61 -5.09 20.82
CA ILE A 50 -0.73 -3.64 20.64
C ILE A 50 0.02 -2.97 21.79
N LYS A 51 1.00 -2.12 21.46
CA LYS A 51 1.81 -1.38 22.43
C LYS A 51 1.90 0.10 22.08
N PRO A 52 1.96 1.01 23.07
CA PRO A 52 2.24 2.41 22.81
C PRO A 52 3.67 2.56 22.30
N TYR A 53 3.86 3.42 21.30
CA TYR A 53 5.19 3.84 20.88
C TYR A 53 5.76 4.84 21.91
N LEU A 54 6.93 4.54 22.46
CA LEU A 54 7.64 5.33 23.45
C LEU A 54 8.91 5.91 22.82
N PRO A 55 8.90 7.17 22.34
CA PRO A 55 10.04 7.75 21.62
C PRO A 55 11.36 7.65 22.37
N PHE A 56 11.36 7.85 23.69
CA PHE A 56 12.58 7.78 24.50
C PHE A 56 13.23 6.39 24.54
N ALA A 57 12.46 5.33 24.29
CA ALA A 57 12.92 3.94 24.34
C ALA A 57 13.13 3.35 22.94
N GLU A 58 12.36 3.79 21.95
CA GLU A 58 12.27 3.14 20.63
C GLU A 58 12.79 4.01 19.47
N ALA A 59 12.92 5.33 19.63
CA ALA A 59 13.45 6.18 18.57
C ALA A 59 14.98 6.02 18.48
N LEU A 60 15.46 5.68 17.27
CA LEU A 60 16.88 5.69 16.91
C LEU A 60 17.06 6.55 15.65
N PRO A 61 17.10 7.89 15.78
CA PRO A 61 17.17 8.80 14.63
C PRO A 61 18.41 8.60 13.75
N ASP A 62 19.53 8.18 14.36
CA ASP A 62 20.81 7.99 13.68
C ASP A 62 21.02 6.55 13.16
N ALA A 63 19.96 5.72 13.15
CA ALA A 63 20.04 4.36 12.63
C ALA A 63 20.41 4.37 11.13
N ALA A 64 21.45 3.61 10.77
CA ALA A 64 21.92 3.49 9.39
C ALA A 64 21.77 2.05 8.88
N ALA A 65 21.50 1.91 7.58
CA ALA A 65 21.48 0.63 6.88
C ALA A 65 22.47 0.65 5.70
N SER A 66 23.04 -0.51 5.35
CA SER A 66 23.93 -0.63 4.17
C SER A 66 23.16 -0.77 2.85
N TYR A 67 21.84 -0.94 2.91
CA TYR A 67 20.92 -1.06 1.78
C TYR A 67 19.63 -0.31 2.10
N ALA A 68 18.85 0.08 1.09
CA ALA A 68 17.59 0.81 1.24
C ALA A 68 17.70 2.09 2.11
N GLN A 69 18.80 2.84 1.96
CA GLN A 69 19.07 4.06 2.72
C GLN A 69 18.07 5.19 2.44
N GLN A 70 17.43 5.16 1.27
CA GLN A 70 16.47 6.16 0.83
C GLN A 70 15.12 5.49 0.63
N ALA A 71 14.05 6.22 0.90
CA ALA A 71 12.71 5.78 0.54
C ALA A 71 12.65 5.59 -0.99
N PRO A 72 11.95 4.54 -1.48
CA PRO A 72 11.72 4.40 -2.90
C PRO A 72 10.97 5.62 -3.42
N ILE A 73 11.43 6.13 -4.56
CA ILE A 73 10.82 7.26 -5.23
C ILE A 73 9.55 6.77 -5.93
N ALA A 74 8.39 7.22 -5.46
CA ALA A 74 7.08 6.89 -6.04
C ALA A 74 6.73 7.84 -7.20
N GLU A 75 7.52 7.81 -8.26
CA GLU A 75 7.42 8.76 -9.39
C GLU A 75 6.74 8.17 -10.63
N MET A 76 6.29 6.91 -10.61
CA MET A 76 5.69 6.31 -11.81
C MET A 76 4.41 7.06 -12.20
N PRO A 77 4.34 7.69 -13.39
CA PRO A 77 3.15 8.42 -13.79
C PRO A 77 1.96 7.47 -13.98
N VAL A 78 0.82 7.83 -13.41
CA VAL A 78 -0.43 7.06 -13.51
C VAL A 78 -1.47 7.86 -14.27
N SER A 79 -1.93 7.33 -15.39
CA SER A 79 -3.03 7.85 -16.19
C SER A 79 -4.25 6.92 -16.14
N PHE A 80 -5.39 7.41 -16.61
CA PHE A 80 -6.65 6.68 -16.65
C PHE A 80 -7.26 6.84 -18.05
N THR A 81 -7.92 5.81 -18.57
CA THR A 81 -8.74 5.97 -19.78
C THR A 81 -9.94 6.88 -19.49
N ALA A 82 -10.55 7.44 -20.55
CA ALA A 82 -11.69 8.33 -20.43
C ALA A 82 -12.86 7.68 -19.69
N GLU A 83 -13.10 6.39 -19.95
CA GLU A 83 -14.15 5.61 -19.31
C GLU A 83 -13.91 5.47 -17.80
N VAL A 84 -12.68 5.14 -17.39
CA VAL A 84 -12.34 5.00 -15.96
C VAL A 84 -12.38 6.35 -15.26
N ALA A 85 -11.90 7.43 -15.89
CA ALA A 85 -11.97 8.77 -15.33
C ALA A 85 -13.44 9.21 -15.06
N GLN A 86 -14.35 8.88 -15.97
CA GLN A 86 -15.78 9.14 -15.80
C GLN A 86 -16.38 8.29 -14.66
N GLN A 87 -16.00 7.01 -14.57
CA GLN A 87 -16.43 6.12 -13.48
C GLN A 87 -15.96 6.63 -12.11
N LEU A 88 -14.70 7.03 -11.99
CA LEU A 88 -14.11 7.56 -10.76
C LEU A 88 -14.89 8.78 -10.23
N THR A 89 -15.30 9.69 -11.12
CA THR A 89 -16.11 10.87 -10.74
C THR A 89 -17.40 10.47 -10.01
N THR A 90 -17.98 9.31 -10.34
CA THR A 90 -19.19 8.80 -9.67
C THR A 90 -18.83 8.05 -8.39
N LEU A 91 -17.79 7.20 -8.45
CA LEU A 91 -17.35 6.37 -7.32
C LEU A 91 -16.81 7.19 -6.15
N GLU A 92 -16.20 8.35 -6.40
CA GLU A 92 -15.62 9.21 -5.36
C GLU A 92 -16.66 9.77 -4.37
N ARG A 93 -17.96 9.75 -4.72
CA ARG A 93 -19.04 10.08 -3.78
C ARG A 93 -19.14 9.06 -2.64
N ARG A 94 -18.84 7.79 -2.93
CA ARG A 94 -18.87 6.67 -1.97
C ARG A 94 -17.49 6.33 -1.42
N TYR A 95 -16.45 6.48 -2.24
CA TYR A 95 -15.06 6.21 -1.91
C TYR A 95 -14.25 7.50 -2.06
N PRO A 96 -14.28 8.40 -1.06
CA PRO A 96 -13.53 9.65 -1.13
C PRO A 96 -12.05 9.38 -1.42
N GLN A 97 -11.45 10.18 -2.30
CA GLN A 97 -10.04 10.09 -2.69
C GLN A 97 -9.63 8.81 -3.43
N LEU A 98 -10.57 7.99 -3.92
CA LEU A 98 -10.26 6.74 -4.63
C LEU A 98 -9.26 6.94 -5.79
N ARG A 99 -9.40 8.02 -6.58
CA ARG A 99 -8.44 8.31 -7.66
C ARG A 99 -7.03 8.52 -7.12
N THR A 100 -6.90 9.32 -6.06
CA THR A 100 -5.60 9.63 -5.44
C THR A 100 -5.00 8.36 -4.86
N PHE A 101 -5.79 7.56 -4.16
CA PHE A 101 -5.34 6.28 -3.61
C PHE A 101 -4.81 5.32 -4.68
N ILE A 102 -5.52 5.18 -5.82
CA ILE A 102 -5.04 4.35 -6.93
C ILE A 102 -3.72 4.89 -7.48
N CYS A 103 -3.60 6.21 -7.67
CA CYS A 103 -2.35 6.82 -8.11
C CYS A 103 -1.20 6.53 -7.13
N ASP A 104 -1.39 6.77 -5.84
CA ASP A 104 -0.35 6.63 -4.82
C ASP A 104 0.18 5.19 -4.70
N VAL A 105 -0.71 4.21 -4.90
CA VAL A 105 -0.31 2.79 -4.89
C VAL A 105 0.42 2.42 -6.18
N LEU A 106 -0.15 2.76 -7.34
CA LEU A 106 0.46 2.40 -8.63
C LEU A 106 1.77 3.15 -8.87
N ALA A 107 1.93 4.38 -8.35
CA ALA A 107 3.14 5.18 -8.45
C ALA A 107 4.37 4.51 -7.79
N GLN A 108 4.14 3.62 -6.82
CA GLN A 108 5.18 2.84 -6.16
C GLN A 108 5.66 1.63 -6.97
N ASP A 109 5.07 1.38 -8.14
CA ASP A 109 5.33 0.21 -8.98
C ASP A 109 5.11 -1.13 -8.22
N PRO A 110 3.85 -1.56 -8.07
CA PRO A 110 3.51 -2.79 -7.36
C PRO A 110 3.82 -4.07 -8.17
N ARG A 111 4.46 -3.96 -9.34
CA ARG A 111 4.88 -5.14 -10.10
C ARG A 111 5.93 -5.92 -9.29
N PRO A 112 5.95 -7.26 -9.40
CA PRO A 112 7.02 -8.04 -8.80
C PRO A 112 8.39 -7.54 -9.27
N ALA A 113 9.37 -7.46 -8.35
CA ALA A 113 10.68 -6.87 -8.64
C ALA A 113 11.41 -7.49 -9.85
N TYR A 114 11.16 -8.78 -10.13
CA TYR A 114 11.72 -9.50 -11.28
C TYR A 114 11.03 -9.18 -12.62
N ARG A 115 9.95 -8.38 -12.62
CA ARG A 115 9.16 -7.98 -13.80
C ARG A 115 9.34 -6.51 -14.17
N LYS A 116 10.26 -5.78 -13.52
CA LYS A 116 10.45 -4.34 -13.75
C LYS A 116 10.95 -3.98 -15.16
N GLY A 117 11.54 -4.92 -15.89
CA GLY A 117 12.00 -4.76 -17.27
C GLY A 117 11.00 -5.18 -18.36
N GLU A 118 9.73 -5.44 -18.02
CA GLU A 118 8.73 -5.94 -18.98
C GLU A 118 8.18 -4.86 -19.93
N GLU A 119 7.81 -5.31 -21.13
CA GLU A 119 7.44 -4.51 -22.30
C GLU A 119 6.10 -3.75 -22.18
N THR A 120 6.00 -2.65 -22.92
CA THR A 120 4.77 -1.89 -23.19
C THR A 120 3.62 -2.81 -23.60
N GLY A 121 2.44 -2.60 -23.02
CA GLY A 121 1.22 -3.34 -23.33
C GLY A 121 0.89 -4.49 -22.37
N LYS A 122 1.83 -4.88 -21.50
CA LYS A 122 1.55 -5.90 -20.48
C LYS A 122 0.56 -5.38 -19.44
N THR A 123 -0.40 -6.22 -19.07
CA THR A 123 -1.48 -5.89 -18.14
C THR A 123 -1.26 -6.55 -16.78
N TYR A 124 -1.71 -5.87 -15.73
CA TYR A 124 -1.67 -6.33 -14.34
C TYR A 124 -2.98 -5.96 -13.64
N ALA A 125 -3.18 -6.52 -12.45
CA ALA A 125 -4.35 -6.30 -11.63
C ALA A 125 -3.99 -6.32 -10.14
N VAL A 126 -4.69 -5.53 -9.34
CA VAL A 126 -4.47 -5.35 -7.90
C VAL A 126 -5.78 -5.01 -7.23
N TRP A 127 -6.03 -5.64 -6.09
CA TRP A 127 -7.20 -5.35 -5.27
C TRP A 127 -6.95 -4.10 -4.43
N LEU A 128 -7.74 -3.05 -4.68
CA LEU A 128 -7.75 -1.80 -3.92
C LEU A 128 -9.18 -1.49 -3.51
N HIS A 129 -9.43 -1.46 -2.20
CA HIS A 129 -10.79 -1.48 -1.64
C HIS A 129 -11.62 -2.62 -2.27
N ASP A 130 -12.80 -2.29 -2.78
CA ASP A 130 -13.75 -3.23 -3.37
C ASP A 130 -13.54 -3.38 -4.89
N PHE A 131 -12.38 -2.98 -5.42
CA PHE A 131 -12.11 -2.97 -6.86
C PHE A 131 -10.87 -3.77 -7.23
N ASN A 132 -10.99 -4.58 -8.26
CA ASN A 132 -9.88 -5.12 -9.03
C ASN A 132 -9.45 -4.06 -10.05
N VAL A 133 -8.41 -3.29 -9.70
CA VAL A 133 -7.87 -2.22 -10.53
C VAL A 133 -6.97 -2.83 -11.57
N ARG A 134 -7.32 -2.69 -12.85
CA ARG A 134 -6.53 -3.20 -13.97
C ARG A 134 -5.79 -2.09 -14.67
N TRP A 135 -4.49 -2.27 -14.84
CA TRP A 135 -3.63 -1.32 -15.52
C TRP A 135 -2.69 -2.01 -16.49
N ARG A 136 -2.11 -1.21 -17.38
CA ARG A 136 -1.08 -1.65 -18.34
C ARG A 136 0.12 -0.73 -18.31
N VAL A 137 1.27 -1.29 -18.69
CA VAL A 137 2.50 -0.53 -18.88
C VAL A 137 2.41 0.21 -20.20
N VAL A 138 2.60 1.53 -20.16
CA VAL A 138 2.71 2.41 -21.32
C VAL A 138 4.10 3.06 -21.32
N SER A 139 4.49 3.69 -22.43
CA SER A 139 5.81 4.32 -22.54
C SER A 139 6.09 5.40 -21.49
N THR A 140 5.04 6.02 -20.96
CA THR A 140 5.11 7.11 -19.99
C THR A 140 4.83 6.68 -18.54
N GLY A 141 4.54 5.40 -18.28
CA GLY A 141 4.21 4.90 -16.95
C GLY A 141 3.12 3.83 -16.97
N PHE A 142 2.07 4.03 -16.17
CA PHE A 142 0.93 3.11 -16.07
C PHE A 142 -0.38 3.77 -16.50
N GLU A 143 -1.19 3.04 -17.24
CA GLU A 143 -2.55 3.46 -17.58
C GLU A 143 -3.57 2.48 -16.99
N VAL A 144 -4.46 2.99 -16.14
CA VAL A 144 -5.61 2.25 -15.60
C VAL A 144 -6.73 2.23 -16.63
N PHE A 145 -7.17 1.03 -17.02
CA PHE A 145 -8.16 0.85 -18.07
C PHE A 145 -9.44 0.12 -17.62
N ALA A 146 -9.47 -0.45 -16.41
CA ALA A 146 -10.70 -0.99 -15.83
C ALA A 146 -10.70 -0.94 -14.29
N LEU A 147 -11.88 -0.74 -13.72
CA LEU A 147 -12.20 -0.90 -12.30
C LEU A 147 -13.33 -1.92 -12.19
N GLU A 148 -12.98 -3.18 -11.92
CA GLU A 148 -13.96 -4.25 -11.81
C GLU A 148 -14.36 -4.40 -10.33
N PRO A 149 -15.65 -4.28 -9.97
CA PRO A 149 -16.08 -4.46 -8.58
C PRO A 149 -15.89 -5.92 -8.14
N ARG A 150 -15.64 -6.10 -6.83
CA ARG A 150 -15.56 -7.40 -6.19
C ARG A 150 -16.89 -8.15 -6.17
#